data_AF-W7SY70-F1
#
_entry.id   AF-W7SY70-F1
#
_cell.length_a   1.000
_cell.length_b   1.000
_cell.length_c   1.000
_cell.angle_alpha   90.00
_cell.angle_beta   90.00
_cell.angle_gamma   90.00
#
_symmetry.space_group_name_H-M   'P 1'
#
loop_
_entity.id
_entity.type
_entity.pdbx_description
1 polymer ?
#
loop_
_entity_poly.entity_id
_entity_poly.type
_entity_poly.pdbx_seq_one_letter_code
_entity_poly.pdbx_strand_id
1 'polypeptide(L)'
;MAAGSMTGMELFRTDRRVRIWLQTVTHGQLLLSVAETGAPTRIDLLFKVVERQCIRSEYDGLVVRRPHEDEDFPPDAFVLESGDIRDYVCAAGFFWQEDEETDFGPAVMVAKMMPLPFEPPFPVRAAFPDWTPTGPTIPLGDLIDALSSDTPEPPAGFRHLHAVVVRITPRVGREITAPVAVYLTRGEAEAAILADLAAKAAVMARGAEPDARIQDRLIAQTLSDTSIQRWIVPVPVRL
;
A
#
# COMPACT_ATOMS: atom_id res chain seq x y z
N MET A 1 -12.32 -12.82 -35.15
CA MET A 1 -10.96 -13.33 -34.84
C MET A 1 -11.14 -14.38 -33.76
N ALA A 2 -10.73 -15.62 -34.01
CA ALA A 2 -10.82 -16.68 -33.00
C ALA A 2 -9.86 -16.35 -31.86
N ALA A 3 -10.39 -16.16 -30.65
CA ALA A 3 -9.57 -16.08 -29.45
C ALA A 3 -8.94 -17.45 -29.24
N GLY A 4 -7.64 -17.59 -29.53
CA GLY A 4 -6.90 -18.78 -29.13
C GLY A 4 -7.02 -18.94 -27.63
N SER A 5 -7.39 -20.14 -27.16
CA SER A 5 -7.53 -20.42 -25.73
C SER A 5 -6.20 -20.11 -25.03
N MET A 6 -6.21 -19.12 -24.13
CA MET A 6 -5.04 -18.72 -23.33
C MET A 6 -4.85 -19.58 -22.09
N THR A 7 -5.58 -20.69 -21.96
CA THR A 7 -5.52 -21.60 -20.81
C THR A 7 -4.15 -22.25 -20.71
N GLY A 8 -3.59 -22.32 -19.50
CA GLY A 8 -2.27 -22.89 -19.27
C GLY A 8 -1.09 -22.06 -19.80
N MET A 9 -1.34 -20.89 -20.40
CA MET A 9 -0.27 -20.05 -20.95
C MET A 9 0.60 -19.49 -19.83
N GLU A 10 1.90 -19.81 -19.87
CA GLU A 10 2.92 -19.18 -19.04
C GLU A 10 3.10 -17.71 -19.44
N LEU A 11 3.06 -16.83 -18.43
CA LEU A 11 3.19 -15.38 -18.59
C LEU A 11 4.53 -14.87 -18.07
N PHE A 12 5.07 -15.55 -17.05
CA PHE A 12 6.32 -15.19 -16.41
C PHE A 12 6.93 -16.39 -15.68
N ARG A 13 8.27 -16.43 -15.61
CA ARG A 13 9.02 -17.42 -14.83
C ARG A 13 10.29 -16.79 -14.27
N THR A 14 10.61 -17.15 -13.04
CA THR A 14 11.92 -16.90 -12.43
C THR A 14 12.27 -18.02 -11.47
N ASP A 15 13.54 -18.39 -11.39
CA ASP A 15 14.04 -19.31 -10.36
C ASP A 15 14.47 -18.59 -9.08
N ARG A 16 14.41 -17.25 -9.10
CA ARG A 16 14.83 -16.38 -8.00
C ARG A 16 13.74 -16.27 -6.94
N ARG A 17 14.12 -15.97 -5.70
CA ARG A 17 13.16 -15.79 -4.61
C ARG A 17 12.27 -14.56 -4.84
N VAL A 18 10.97 -14.76 -4.82
CA VAL A 18 9.95 -13.71 -4.96
C VAL A 18 9.28 -13.48 -3.61
N ARG A 19 9.01 -12.23 -3.24
CA ARG A 19 8.25 -11.90 -2.03
C ARG A 19 7.21 -10.82 -2.29
N ILE A 20 6.19 -10.75 -1.44
CA ILE A 20 5.27 -9.61 -1.42
C ILE A 20 6.08 -8.37 -1.05
N TRP A 21 6.01 -7.35 -1.89
CA TRP A 21 6.67 -6.07 -1.67
C TRP A 21 5.70 -4.98 -1.23
N LEU A 22 4.56 -4.87 -1.92
CA LEU A 22 3.50 -3.92 -1.60
C LEU A 22 2.13 -4.52 -1.92
N GLN A 23 1.15 -4.25 -1.06
CA GLN A 23 -0.24 -4.54 -1.34
C GLN A 23 -1.11 -3.33 -0.96
N THR A 24 -1.95 -2.88 -1.87
CA THR A 24 -2.90 -1.79 -1.63
C THR A 24 -4.33 -2.27 -1.88
N VAL A 25 -5.05 -2.56 -0.80
CA VAL A 25 -6.44 -3.05 -0.88
C VAL A 25 -7.36 -2.03 -1.56
N THR A 26 -7.19 -0.74 -1.25
CA THR A 26 -8.03 0.34 -1.81
C THR A 26 -7.84 0.55 -3.31
N HIS A 27 -6.66 0.23 -3.85
CA HIS A 27 -6.35 0.38 -5.27
C HIS A 27 -6.37 -0.97 -6.01
N GLY A 28 -6.63 -2.06 -5.30
CA GLY A 28 -6.58 -3.42 -5.83
C GLY A 28 -5.24 -3.71 -6.49
N GLN A 29 -4.12 -3.36 -5.86
CA GLN A 29 -2.78 -3.64 -6.41
C GLN A 29 -2.02 -4.59 -5.51
N LEU A 30 -1.32 -5.53 -6.15
CA LEU A 30 -0.35 -6.41 -5.54
C LEU A 30 0.95 -6.30 -6.33
N LEU A 31 2.03 -6.03 -5.63
CA LEU A 31 3.38 -5.96 -6.18
C LEU A 31 4.22 -7.03 -5.50
N LEU A 32 4.66 -8.01 -6.27
CA LEU A 32 5.69 -8.95 -5.87
C LEU A 32 7.03 -8.47 -6.42
N SER A 33 8.11 -8.70 -5.68
CA SER A 33 9.44 -8.30 -6.11
C SER A 33 10.44 -9.41 -5.85
N VAL A 34 11.35 -9.56 -6.80
CA VAL A 34 12.55 -10.39 -6.69
C VAL A 34 13.67 -9.50 -6.16
N ALA A 35 13.89 -9.57 -4.86
CA ALA A 35 14.96 -8.83 -4.19
C ALA A 35 15.95 -9.83 -3.60
N GLU A 36 16.91 -10.25 -4.41
CA GLU A 36 18.05 -11.04 -3.95
C GLU A 36 19.25 -10.12 -3.75
N THR A 37 19.82 -10.14 -2.55
CA THR A 37 21.04 -9.40 -2.24
C THR A 37 22.17 -9.90 -3.15
N GLY A 38 22.68 -9.04 -4.02
CA GLY A 38 23.79 -9.34 -4.94
C GLY A 38 23.39 -9.74 -6.36
N ALA A 39 22.10 -9.82 -6.69
CA ALA A 39 21.65 -9.95 -8.07
C ALA A 39 21.78 -8.61 -8.83
N PRO A 40 22.18 -8.61 -10.11
CA PRO A 40 22.42 -7.39 -10.88
C PRO A 40 21.13 -6.64 -11.24
N THR A 41 19.98 -7.32 -11.19
CA THR A 41 18.68 -6.77 -11.60
C THR A 41 17.61 -7.08 -10.58
N ARG A 42 16.63 -6.18 -10.44
CA ARG A 42 15.39 -6.42 -9.71
C ARG A 42 14.28 -6.75 -10.71
N ILE A 43 13.41 -7.67 -10.32
CA ILE A 43 12.21 -8.00 -11.09
C ILE A 43 10.98 -7.65 -10.26
N ASP A 44 10.09 -6.83 -10.82
CA ASP A 44 8.83 -6.43 -10.21
C ASP A 44 7.66 -7.03 -10.98
N LEU A 45 6.71 -7.62 -10.26
CA LEU A 45 5.51 -8.25 -10.79
C LEU A 45 4.28 -7.53 -10.22
N LEU A 46 3.54 -6.83 -11.06
CA LEU A 46 2.40 -6.01 -10.68
C LEU A 46 1.08 -6.61 -11.16
N PHE A 47 0.19 -6.88 -10.21
CA PHE A 47 -1.21 -7.22 -10.46
C PHE A 47 -2.09 -5.99 -10.21
N LYS A 48 -3.01 -5.70 -11.13
CA LYS A 48 -3.93 -4.56 -11.05
C LYS A 48 -5.38 -5.01 -11.05
N VAL A 49 -6.19 -4.30 -10.27
CA VAL A 49 -7.60 -4.61 -10.03
C VAL A 49 -7.71 -6.02 -9.45
N VAL A 50 -6.95 -6.27 -8.38
CA VAL A 50 -6.97 -7.51 -7.61
C VAL A 50 -8.29 -7.59 -6.85
N GLU A 51 -9.08 -8.61 -7.12
CA GLU A 51 -10.38 -8.84 -6.47
C GLU A 51 -10.25 -9.83 -5.29
N ARG A 52 -9.46 -10.89 -5.50
CA ARG A 52 -9.20 -11.95 -4.50
C ARG A 52 -7.87 -12.62 -4.78
N GLN A 53 -7.26 -13.15 -3.74
CA GLN A 53 -5.97 -13.81 -3.83
C GLN A 53 -5.85 -14.89 -2.74
N CYS A 54 -5.13 -15.96 -3.05
CA CYS A 54 -4.63 -16.92 -2.09
C CYS A 54 -3.14 -17.02 -2.36
N ILE A 55 -2.33 -16.34 -1.55
CA ILE A 55 -0.89 -16.19 -1.78
C ILE A 55 -0.12 -16.33 -0.47
N ARG A 56 1.13 -16.78 -0.59
CA ARG A 56 2.14 -16.70 0.47
C ARG A 56 2.88 -15.37 0.47
N SER A 57 3.57 -15.10 1.58
CA SER A 57 4.47 -13.95 1.70
C SER A 57 5.70 -14.07 0.80
N GLU A 58 6.08 -15.29 0.42
CA GLU A 58 7.30 -15.59 -0.34
C GLU A 58 7.22 -16.91 -1.12
N TYR A 59 8.05 -17.01 -2.17
CA TYR A 59 8.20 -18.13 -3.07
C TYR A 59 9.68 -18.33 -3.44
N ASP A 60 10.14 -19.58 -3.45
CA ASP A 60 11.49 -19.95 -3.90
C ASP A 60 11.42 -20.34 -5.38
N GLY A 61 11.56 -19.34 -6.26
CA GLY A 61 11.18 -19.45 -7.67
C GLY A 61 9.67 -19.29 -7.86
N LEU A 62 9.25 -18.74 -9.00
CA LEU A 62 7.85 -18.47 -9.31
C LEU A 62 7.56 -18.59 -10.81
N VAL A 63 6.52 -19.35 -11.14
CA VAL A 63 5.85 -19.33 -12.45
C VAL A 63 4.50 -18.65 -12.30
N VAL A 64 4.21 -17.68 -13.17
CA VAL A 64 2.88 -17.08 -13.31
C VAL A 64 2.28 -17.55 -14.62
N ARG A 65 1.11 -18.17 -14.56
CA ARG A 65 0.41 -18.66 -15.75
C ARG A 65 -1.10 -18.52 -15.63
N ARG A 66 -1.81 -18.72 -16.74
CA ARG A 66 -3.26 -18.96 -16.70
C ARG A 66 -3.56 -20.39 -16.24
N PRO A 67 -4.70 -20.62 -15.57
CA PRO A 67 -5.12 -21.97 -15.22
C PRO A 67 -5.37 -22.80 -16.48
N HIS A 68 -5.15 -24.11 -16.40
CA HIS A 68 -5.66 -25.07 -17.39
C HIS A 68 -7.16 -25.30 -17.20
N GLU A 69 -7.86 -25.77 -18.23
CA GLU A 69 -9.32 -25.98 -18.20
C GLU A 69 -9.76 -27.04 -17.17
N ASP A 70 -8.87 -27.97 -16.83
CA ASP A 70 -9.09 -29.08 -15.90
C ASP A 70 -8.66 -28.79 -14.46
N GLU A 71 -8.13 -27.60 -14.19
CA GLU A 71 -7.70 -27.19 -12.86
C GLU A 71 -8.82 -26.50 -12.06
N ASP A 72 -8.87 -26.76 -10.75
CA ASP A 72 -9.82 -26.13 -9.82
C ASP A 72 -9.34 -24.73 -9.39
N PHE A 73 -9.18 -23.85 -10.37
CA PHE A 73 -8.91 -22.42 -10.16
C PHE A 73 -10.00 -21.58 -10.81
N PRO A 74 -10.22 -20.35 -10.31
CA PRO A 74 -11.12 -19.45 -11.01
C PRO A 74 -10.61 -19.12 -12.42
N PRO A 75 -11.50 -18.93 -13.40
CA PRO A 75 -11.11 -18.75 -14.81
C PRO A 75 -10.34 -17.45 -15.07
N ASP A 76 -10.52 -16.44 -14.22
CA ASP A 76 -9.85 -15.14 -14.23
C ASP A 76 -8.52 -15.14 -13.45
N ALA A 77 -8.13 -16.26 -12.85
CA ALA A 77 -6.93 -16.35 -12.03
C ALA A 77 -5.63 -16.24 -12.84
N PHE A 78 -4.61 -15.76 -12.15
CA PHE A 78 -3.21 -15.99 -12.42
C PHE A 78 -2.73 -17.02 -11.39
N VAL A 79 -2.38 -18.21 -11.86
CA VAL A 79 -1.84 -19.28 -11.02
C VAL A 79 -0.38 -18.98 -10.73
N LEU A 80 0.00 -19.10 -9.46
CA LEU A 80 1.35 -18.90 -8.94
C LEU A 80 1.91 -20.26 -8.54
N GLU A 81 2.92 -20.75 -9.26
CA GLU A 81 3.55 -22.05 -8.97
C GLU A 81 4.97 -21.88 -8.45
N SER A 82 5.29 -22.59 -7.37
CA SER A 82 6.63 -22.62 -6.75
C SER A 82 6.87 -24.00 -6.14
N GLY A 83 7.57 -24.88 -6.87
CA GLY A 83 7.67 -26.30 -6.51
C GLY A 83 6.30 -26.97 -6.45
N ASP A 84 5.96 -27.57 -5.30
CA ASP A 84 4.65 -28.21 -5.05
C ASP A 84 3.55 -27.21 -4.63
N ILE A 85 3.89 -25.93 -4.49
CA ILE A 85 2.96 -24.88 -4.09
C ILE A 85 2.20 -24.38 -5.32
N ARG A 86 0.87 -24.31 -5.18
CA ARG A 86 -0.02 -23.68 -6.15
C ARG A 86 -0.97 -22.71 -5.46
N ASP A 87 -0.73 -21.43 -5.73
CA ASP A 87 -1.46 -20.29 -5.21
C ASP A 87 -2.12 -19.53 -6.38
N TYR A 88 -2.92 -18.49 -6.10
CA TYR A 88 -3.54 -17.72 -7.17
C TYR A 88 -3.84 -16.25 -6.83
N VAL A 89 -3.90 -15.42 -7.87
CA VAL A 89 -4.37 -14.03 -7.82
C VAL A 89 -5.42 -13.82 -8.90
N CYS A 90 -6.62 -13.38 -8.54
CA CYS A 90 -7.63 -12.95 -9.51
C CYS A 90 -7.51 -11.44 -9.69
N ALA A 91 -7.06 -11.02 -10.88
CA ALA A 91 -6.86 -9.61 -11.20
C ALA A 91 -7.21 -9.33 -12.66
N ALA A 92 -7.55 -8.07 -12.99
CA ALA A 92 -7.81 -7.68 -14.38
C ALA A 92 -6.53 -7.59 -15.22
N GLY A 93 -5.38 -7.35 -14.59
CA GLY A 93 -4.11 -7.20 -15.30
C GLY A 93 -2.91 -7.75 -14.53
N PHE A 94 -1.95 -8.25 -15.29
CA PHE A 94 -0.64 -8.70 -14.82
C PHE A 94 0.44 -8.05 -15.70
N PHE A 95 1.45 -7.48 -15.06
CA PHE A 95 2.58 -6.82 -15.71
C PHE A 95 3.85 -7.23 -14.97
N TRP A 96 4.97 -7.28 -15.67
CA TRP A 96 6.26 -7.45 -15.03
C TRP A 96 7.31 -6.57 -15.71
N GLN A 97 8.34 -6.22 -14.96
CA GLN A 97 9.49 -5.48 -15.45
C GLN A 97 10.75 -5.99 -14.74
N GLU A 98 11.84 -6.08 -15.48
CA GLU A 98 13.18 -6.25 -14.93
C GLU A 98 13.95 -4.95 -15.13
N ASP A 99 14.60 -4.44 -14.08
CA ASP A 99 15.45 -3.26 -14.13
C ASP A 99 16.84 -3.51 -13.52
N GLU A 100 17.87 -2.85 -14.09
CA GLU A 100 19.25 -2.83 -13.57
C GLU A 100 19.42 -1.82 -12.42
N GLU A 101 18.33 -1.13 -12.07
CA GLU A 101 18.31 -0.11 -11.04
C GLU A 101 18.33 -0.78 -9.65
N THR A 102 19.46 -0.65 -8.95
CA THR A 102 19.59 -1.14 -7.58
C THR A 102 18.74 -0.28 -6.65
N ASP A 103 17.70 -0.88 -6.07
CA ASP A 103 17.06 -0.44 -4.83
C ASP A 103 16.29 0.90 -4.84
N PHE A 104 15.95 1.47 -6.00
CA PHE A 104 14.93 2.52 -6.02
C PHE A 104 13.58 1.89 -5.68
N GLY A 105 13.04 2.15 -4.48
CA GLY A 105 11.81 1.53 -3.95
C GLY A 105 10.59 1.51 -4.89
N PRO A 106 9.42 1.04 -4.44
CA PRO A 106 8.23 0.78 -5.28
C PRO A 106 7.78 1.98 -6.14
N ALA A 107 8.25 3.17 -5.81
CA ALA A 107 8.00 4.42 -6.50
C ALA A 107 8.27 4.39 -8.01
N VAL A 108 9.26 3.67 -8.55
CA VAL A 108 9.54 3.80 -9.99
C VAL A 108 8.45 3.16 -10.86
N MET A 109 8.03 1.92 -10.58
CA MET A 109 6.95 1.29 -11.35
C MET A 109 5.57 1.88 -11.00
N VAL A 110 5.33 2.15 -9.70
CA VAL A 110 4.05 2.74 -9.25
C VAL A 110 3.89 4.18 -9.77
N ALA A 111 4.93 5.02 -9.70
CA ALA A 111 4.88 6.40 -10.18
C ALA A 111 5.00 6.54 -11.71
N LYS A 112 5.76 5.67 -12.40
CA LYS A 112 5.81 5.67 -13.88
C LYS A 112 4.48 5.22 -14.50
N MET A 113 3.70 4.37 -13.80
CA MET A 113 2.41 3.89 -14.31
C MET A 113 1.20 4.70 -13.81
N MET A 114 1.33 5.56 -12.78
CA MET A 114 0.38 6.63 -12.41
C MET A 114 1.06 7.74 -11.60
N PRO A 115 1.12 9.01 -12.08
CA PRO A 115 1.45 10.12 -11.20
C PRO A 115 0.21 10.47 -10.36
N LEU A 116 0.17 10.07 -9.09
CA LEU A 116 -0.79 10.64 -8.15
C LEU A 116 -0.28 12.03 -7.70
N PRO A 117 -1.07 13.10 -7.82
CA PRO A 117 -0.63 14.47 -7.53
C PRO A 117 -0.48 14.82 -6.04
N PHE A 118 -0.49 13.85 -5.12
CA PHE A 118 -0.62 14.12 -3.68
C PHE A 118 0.21 13.26 -2.72
N GLU A 119 1.24 12.53 -3.17
CA GLU A 119 2.12 11.86 -2.21
C GLU A 119 3.06 12.88 -1.53
N PRO A 120 2.98 13.08 -0.19
CA PRO A 120 4.02 13.78 0.54
C PRO A 120 5.28 12.91 0.58
N PRO A 121 6.49 13.51 0.51
CA PRO A 121 7.73 12.77 0.56
C PRO A 121 7.94 12.25 1.98
N PHE A 122 7.55 11.01 2.25
CA PHE A 122 8.07 10.31 3.43
C PHE A 122 9.55 9.99 3.19
N PRO A 123 10.46 10.35 4.10
CA PRO A 123 11.82 9.85 4.06
C PRO A 123 11.79 8.38 4.50
N VAL A 124 11.92 7.45 3.57
CA VAL A 124 11.81 6.01 3.85
C VAL A 124 13.18 5.31 3.72
N ARG A 125 13.64 4.76 4.86
CA ARG A 125 14.40 3.49 5.00
C ARG A 125 15.91 3.36 4.74
N ALA A 126 16.72 4.41 4.75
CA ALA A 126 18.18 4.20 4.76
C ALA A 126 18.77 3.69 6.10
N ALA A 127 17.98 3.47 7.17
CA ALA A 127 18.55 3.44 8.53
C ALA A 127 18.43 2.15 9.37
N PHE A 128 17.66 1.11 9.01
CA PHE A 128 17.41 0.00 9.96
C PHE A 128 17.34 -1.40 9.30
N PRO A 129 18.50 -2.05 9.06
CA PRO A 129 18.60 -3.36 8.39
C PRO A 129 18.11 -4.56 9.23
N ASP A 130 17.97 -4.42 10.55
CA ASP A 130 17.81 -5.56 11.47
C ASP A 130 16.45 -5.59 12.20
N TRP A 131 15.44 -4.87 11.69
CA TRP A 131 14.16 -4.75 12.40
C TRP A 131 13.23 -5.94 12.15
N THR A 132 13.02 -6.77 13.18
CA THR A 132 11.90 -7.71 13.31
C THR A 132 10.84 -7.06 14.20
N PRO A 133 9.52 -7.19 13.95
CA PRO A 133 8.50 -6.68 14.85
C PRO A 133 8.59 -7.42 16.20
N THR A 134 9.16 -6.77 17.21
CA THR A 134 9.38 -7.35 18.54
C THR A 134 8.18 -7.18 19.49
N GLY A 135 7.02 -6.77 18.96
CA GLY A 135 5.83 -6.43 19.75
C GLY A 135 4.55 -7.14 19.31
N PRO A 136 3.54 -7.24 20.19
CA PRO A 136 2.25 -7.80 19.84
C PRO A 136 1.59 -6.98 18.72
N THR A 137 1.08 -7.68 17.70
CA THR A 137 0.27 -7.08 16.63
C THR A 137 -1.14 -6.84 17.19
N ILE A 138 -1.58 -5.59 17.26
CA ILE A 138 -2.94 -5.27 17.71
C ILE A 138 -3.87 -5.26 16.49
N PRO A 139 -4.92 -6.10 16.46
CA PRO A 139 -5.95 -6.04 15.42
C PRO A 139 -6.57 -4.65 15.35
N LEU A 140 -6.90 -4.19 14.13
CA LEU A 140 -7.47 -2.86 13.90
C LEU A 140 -8.76 -2.60 14.71
N GLY A 141 -9.56 -3.64 14.98
CA GLY A 141 -10.76 -3.54 15.84
C GLY A 141 -10.43 -3.23 17.29
N ASP A 142 -9.46 -3.94 17.87
CA ASP A 142 -9.01 -3.73 19.26
C ASP A 142 -8.33 -2.35 19.42
N LEU A 143 -7.66 -1.88 18.36
CA LEU A 143 -7.15 -0.52 18.31
C LEU A 143 -8.31 0.49 18.38
N ILE A 144 -9.40 0.26 17.65
CA ILE A 144 -10.61 1.11 17.61
C ILE A 144 -11.36 1.11 18.95
N ASP A 145 -11.46 -0.03 19.62
CA ASP A 145 -12.11 -0.12 20.93
C ASP A 145 -11.30 0.60 22.01
N ALA A 146 -9.97 0.54 21.94
CA ALA A 146 -9.08 1.35 22.78
C ALA A 146 -9.21 2.86 22.52
N LEU A 147 -9.63 3.30 21.31
CA LEU A 147 -9.92 4.72 20.99
C LEU A 147 -11.11 5.28 21.78
N SER A 148 -11.96 4.42 22.32
CA SER A 148 -13.24 4.79 22.92
C SER A 148 -13.19 4.86 24.45
N SER A 149 -12.06 4.51 25.06
CA SER A 149 -11.83 4.51 26.51
C SER A 149 -10.72 5.49 26.92
N ASP A 150 -10.80 6.07 28.13
CA ASP A 150 -9.73 6.89 28.70
C ASP A 150 -8.39 6.13 28.66
N THR A 151 -7.40 6.73 28.00
CA THR A 151 -6.13 6.07 27.67
C THR A 151 -5.42 5.53 28.93
N PRO A 152 -5.28 4.21 29.12
CA PRO A 152 -4.51 3.66 30.23
C PRO A 152 -3.03 3.98 30.07
N GLU A 153 -2.28 4.05 31.18
CA GLU A 153 -0.82 4.06 31.12
C GLU A 153 -0.32 2.79 30.38
N PRO A 154 0.75 2.90 29.58
CA PRO A 154 1.25 1.75 28.84
C PRO A 154 1.84 0.74 29.85
N PRO A 155 1.75 -0.58 29.57
CA PRO A 155 2.37 -1.59 30.42
C PRO A 155 3.87 -1.34 30.63
N ALA A 156 4.42 -1.81 31.76
CA ALA A 156 5.84 -1.67 32.05
C ALA A 156 6.71 -2.25 30.91
N GLY A 157 7.66 -1.44 30.41
CA GLY A 157 8.51 -1.80 29.27
C GLY A 157 7.94 -1.43 27.89
N PHE A 158 6.79 -0.76 27.83
CA PHE A 158 6.21 -0.23 26.59
C PHE A 158 6.26 1.30 26.56
N ARG A 159 6.30 1.88 25.35
CA ARG A 159 6.14 3.33 25.12
C ARG A 159 4.99 3.59 24.16
N HIS A 160 4.31 4.72 24.32
CA HIS A 160 3.30 5.15 23.37
C HIS A 160 3.95 5.73 22.10
N LEU A 161 3.62 5.15 20.95
CA LEU A 161 3.70 5.83 19.66
C LEU A 161 2.37 6.53 19.38
N HIS A 162 2.39 7.63 18.67
CA HIS A 162 1.22 8.46 18.41
C HIS A 162 0.90 8.40 16.92
N ALA A 163 -0.02 7.52 16.54
CA ALA A 163 -0.44 7.35 15.16
C ALA A 163 -1.50 8.39 14.78
N VAL A 164 -1.26 9.18 13.74
CA VAL A 164 -2.28 10.03 13.13
C VAL A 164 -3.09 9.16 12.18
N VAL A 165 -4.38 9.04 12.47
CA VAL A 165 -5.34 8.34 11.63
C VAL A 165 -6.28 9.37 11.03
N VAL A 166 -6.51 9.22 9.73
CA VAL A 166 -7.47 10.04 8.99
C VAL A 166 -8.69 9.21 8.66
N ARG A 167 -9.86 9.84 8.79
CA ARG A 167 -11.08 9.41 8.12
C ARG A 167 -11.38 10.36 7.00
N ILE A 168 -11.62 9.79 5.83
CA ILE A 168 -11.98 10.49 4.61
C ILE A 168 -13.39 10.04 4.23
N THR A 169 -14.32 10.99 4.26
CA THR A 169 -15.70 10.78 3.81
C THR A 169 -15.91 11.59 2.53
N PRO A 170 -15.77 10.96 1.35
CA PRO A 170 -16.00 11.64 0.08
C PRO A 170 -17.50 11.85 -0.15
N ARG A 171 -17.85 12.85 -0.97
CA ARG A 171 -19.25 13.11 -1.40
C ARG A 171 -19.85 11.94 -2.18
N VAL A 172 -19.03 11.22 -2.94
CA VAL A 172 -19.39 10.01 -3.68
C VAL A 172 -18.31 8.97 -3.43
N GLY A 173 -18.69 7.79 -2.94
CA GLY A 173 -17.76 6.69 -2.66
C GLY A 173 -17.89 6.13 -1.24
N ARG A 174 -16.95 5.26 -0.88
CA ARG A 174 -16.89 4.62 0.43
C ARG A 174 -16.08 5.48 1.42
N GLU A 175 -16.50 5.49 2.68
CA GLU A 175 -15.69 6.01 3.78
C GLU A 175 -14.38 5.23 3.93
N ILE A 176 -13.27 5.95 4.07
CA ILE A 176 -11.93 5.38 4.22
C ILE A 176 -11.35 5.84 5.56
N THR A 177 -10.89 4.91 6.38
CA THR A 177 -10.15 5.19 7.62
C THR A 177 -8.77 4.54 7.50
N ALA A 178 -7.70 5.35 7.62
CA ALA A 178 -6.33 4.85 7.46
C ALA A 178 -5.33 5.57 8.39
N PRO A 179 -4.37 4.84 8.98
CA PRO A 179 -3.20 5.46 9.59
C PRO A 179 -2.34 6.09 8.49
N VAL A 180 -1.95 7.35 8.68
CA VAL A 180 -1.14 8.10 7.70
C VAL A 180 0.25 8.41 8.20
N ALA A 181 0.46 8.52 9.51
CA ALA A 181 1.77 8.80 10.10
C ALA A 181 1.84 8.31 11.55
N VAL A 182 3.06 8.10 12.06
CA VAL A 182 3.32 7.70 13.45
C VAL A 182 4.42 8.59 14.02
N TYR A 183 4.22 9.08 15.25
CA TYR A 183 5.12 10.00 15.94
C TYR A 183 5.54 9.45 17.31
N LEU A 184 6.68 9.91 17.83
CA LEU A 184 7.16 9.48 19.15
C LEU A 184 6.41 10.21 20.26
N THR A 185 5.98 11.44 20.01
CA THR A 185 5.24 12.25 20.97
C THR A 185 3.90 12.72 20.42
N ARG A 186 2.95 12.97 21.31
CA ARG A 186 1.67 13.61 20.96
C ARG A 186 1.86 14.99 20.34
N GLY A 187 2.79 15.78 20.87
CA GLY A 187 3.05 17.14 20.38
C GLY A 187 3.52 17.16 18.92
N GLU A 188 4.36 16.21 18.52
CA GLU A 188 4.77 16.05 17.11
C GLU A 188 3.59 15.68 16.21
N ALA A 189 2.73 14.76 16.65
CA ALA A 189 1.53 14.38 15.92
C ALA A 189 0.54 15.57 15.78
N GLU A 190 0.36 16.36 16.83
CA GLU A 190 -0.48 17.57 16.81
C GLU A 190 0.11 18.64 15.87
N ALA A 191 1.42 18.88 15.94
CA ALA A 191 2.10 19.82 15.06
C ALA A 191 1.97 19.40 13.58
N ALA A 192 2.07 18.10 13.29
CA ALA A 192 1.89 17.58 11.95
C ALA A 192 0.44 17.75 11.43
N ILE A 193 -0.56 17.50 12.28
CA ILE A 193 -1.97 17.76 11.93
C ILE A 193 -2.18 19.25 11.62
N LEU A 194 -1.63 20.15 12.43
CA LEU A 194 -1.75 21.59 12.22
C LEU A 194 -1.09 22.02 10.90
N ALA A 195 0.10 21.49 10.60
CA ALA A 195 0.80 21.76 9.35
C ALA A 195 0.00 21.28 8.12
N ASP A 196 -0.57 20.08 8.18
CA ASP A 196 -1.43 19.54 7.13
C ASP A 196 -2.70 20.39 6.93
N LEU A 197 -3.35 20.81 8.02
CA LEU A 197 -4.51 21.70 7.94
C LEU A 197 -4.16 23.06 7.31
N ALA A 198 -3.02 23.64 7.67
CA ALA A 198 -2.53 24.87 7.05
C ALA A 198 -2.22 24.70 5.56
N ALA A 199 -1.60 23.58 5.18
CA ALA A 199 -1.35 23.23 3.78
C ALA A 199 -2.67 23.06 2.99
N LYS A 200 -3.66 22.36 3.57
CA LYS A 200 -5.00 22.23 2.99
C LYS A 200 -5.65 23.61 2.78
N ALA A 201 -5.59 24.48 3.79
CA ALA A 201 -6.14 25.84 3.68
C ALA A 201 -5.45 26.66 2.58
N ALA A 202 -4.13 26.54 2.45
CA ALA A 202 -3.39 27.23 1.39
C ALA A 202 -3.77 26.73 -0.02
N VAL A 203 -4.00 25.42 -0.19
CA VAL A 203 -4.50 24.85 -1.45
C VAL A 203 -5.91 25.37 -1.77
N MET A 204 -6.80 25.38 -0.77
CA MET A 204 -8.15 25.92 -0.91
C MET A 204 -8.15 27.39 -1.32
N ALA A 205 -7.27 28.20 -0.70
CA ALA A 205 -7.12 29.62 -1.02
C ALA A 205 -6.67 29.84 -2.47
N ARG A 206 -5.65 29.10 -2.94
CA ARG A 206 -5.20 29.18 -4.34
C ARG A 206 -6.30 28.80 -5.33
N GLY A 207 -7.07 27.76 -5.05
CA GLY A 207 -8.18 27.36 -5.92
C GLY A 207 -9.32 28.38 -5.98
N ALA A 208 -9.44 29.26 -4.99
CA ALA A 208 -10.47 30.31 -4.95
C ALA A 208 -10.09 31.57 -5.74
N GLU A 209 -8.85 31.70 -6.21
CA GLU A 209 -8.41 32.90 -6.94
C GLU A 209 -9.12 33.03 -8.32
N PRO A 210 -9.48 34.26 -8.74
CA PRO A 210 -10.20 34.50 -10.01
C PRO A 210 -9.45 34.02 -11.26
N ASP A 211 -8.13 33.92 -11.19
CA ASP A 211 -7.21 33.47 -12.22
C ASP A 211 -6.51 32.14 -11.88
N ALA A 212 -6.98 31.45 -10.82
CA ALA A 212 -6.47 30.15 -10.42
C ALA A 212 -6.41 29.17 -11.61
N ARG A 213 -5.31 28.40 -11.68
CA ARG A 213 -5.17 27.34 -12.67
C ARG A 213 -6.32 26.35 -12.51
N ILE A 214 -6.76 25.75 -13.62
CA ILE A 214 -7.83 24.74 -13.63
C ILE A 214 -7.50 23.60 -12.65
N GLN A 215 -6.24 23.19 -12.57
CA GLN A 215 -5.78 22.17 -11.63
C GLN A 215 -5.99 22.57 -10.15
N ASP A 216 -5.64 23.80 -9.76
CA ASP A 216 -5.81 24.28 -8.39
C ASP A 216 -7.30 24.35 -7.99
N ARG A 217 -8.17 24.75 -8.94
CA ARG A 217 -9.63 24.75 -8.75
C ARG A 217 -10.17 23.35 -8.51
N LEU A 218 -9.78 22.38 -9.33
CA LEU A 218 -10.24 21.00 -9.22
C LEU A 218 -9.79 20.36 -7.89
N ILE A 219 -8.55 20.64 -7.47
CA ILE A 219 -8.03 20.15 -6.19
C ILE A 219 -8.79 20.79 -5.03
N ALA A 220 -8.98 22.11 -5.04
CA ALA A 220 -9.75 22.80 -3.99
C ALA A 220 -11.20 22.31 -3.93
N GLN A 221 -11.85 22.12 -5.08
CA GLN A 221 -13.21 21.59 -5.14
C GLN A 221 -13.27 20.18 -4.52
N THR A 222 -12.36 19.28 -4.92
CA THR A 222 -12.27 17.92 -4.34
C THR A 222 -12.07 17.96 -2.82
N LEU A 223 -11.22 18.84 -2.32
CA LEU A 223 -10.95 19.01 -0.89
C LEU A 223 -12.12 19.61 -0.11
N SER A 224 -12.97 20.42 -0.76
CA SER A 224 -14.22 20.94 -0.18
C SER A 224 -15.34 19.91 -0.15
N ASP A 225 -15.42 19.05 -1.17
CA ASP A 225 -16.39 17.95 -1.26
C ASP A 225 -16.00 16.75 -0.37
N THR A 226 -14.85 16.80 0.29
CA THR A 226 -14.32 15.71 1.14
C THR A 226 -14.20 16.15 2.59
N SER A 227 -14.93 15.48 3.48
CA SER A 227 -14.74 15.63 4.91
C SER A 227 -13.52 14.80 5.34
N ILE A 228 -12.55 15.44 6.00
CA ILE A 228 -11.35 14.77 6.52
C ILE A 228 -11.28 15.03 8.01
N GLN A 229 -11.45 13.98 8.80
CA GLN A 229 -11.29 14.02 10.25
C GLN A 229 -9.97 13.35 10.64
N ARG A 230 -9.34 13.85 11.69
CA ARG A 230 -8.02 13.42 12.16
C ARG A 230 -8.09 13.13 13.64
N TRP A 231 -7.42 12.08 14.06
CA TRP A 231 -7.23 11.75 15.47
C TRP A 231 -5.84 11.19 15.68
N ILE A 232 -5.33 11.40 16.89
CA ILE A 232 -4.04 10.87 17.34
C ILE A 232 -4.35 9.68 18.23
N VAL A 233 -3.73 8.55 17.89
CA VAL A 233 -3.94 7.27 18.55
C VAL A 233 -2.65 6.89 19.27
N PRO A 234 -2.63 6.88 20.61
CA PRO A 234 -1.52 6.31 21.35
C PRO A 234 -1.53 4.78 21.20
N VAL A 235 -0.43 4.22 20.71
CA VAL A 235 -0.21 2.79 20.48
C VAL A 235 0.94 2.35 21.37
N PRO A 236 0.72 1.47 22.37
CA PRO A 236 1.80 0.96 23.18
C PRO A 236 2.67 0.02 22.35
N VAL A 237 3.96 0.31 22.26
CA VAL A 237 4.95 -0.49 21.56
C VAL A 237 6.07 -0.86 22.51
N ARG A 238 6.45 -2.14 22.51
CA ARG A 238 7.61 -2.62 23.25
C ARG A 238 8.86 -2.22 22.47
N LEU A 239 9.74 -1.44 23.11
CA LEU A 239 11.05 -1.11 22.53
C LEU A 239 12.07 -2.21 22.82
#